data_AF-A0A7W1XDD7-F1
#
_entry.id   AF-A0A7W1XDD7-F1
#
_cell.length_a   1.000
_cell.length_b   1.000
_cell.length_c   1.000
_cell.angle_alpha   90.00
_cell.angle_beta   90.00
_cell.angle_gamma   90.00
#
_symmetry.space_group_name_H-M   'P 1'
#
loop_
_entity.id
_entity.type
_entity.pdbx_description
1 polymer ?
#
loop_
_entity_poly.entity_id
_entity_poly.type
_entity_poly.pdbx_seq_one_letter_code
_entity_poly.pdbx_strand_id
1 'polypeptide(L)' 'MSLPAGFIQIDLFSIPEKQEPKKAPIRKPKGTVYRCDKCGKSVVMNIPAIVIVCGCGRIMQQEE' A
#
# COMPACT_ATOMS: atom_id res chain seq x y z
N MET A 1 -39.17 29.84 -15.96
CA MET A 1 -38.25 29.14 -15.05
C MET A 1 -38.70 27.69 -14.99
N SER A 2 -38.00 26.80 -15.69
CA SER A 2 -38.32 25.37 -15.81
C SER A 2 -37.05 24.59 -15.50
N LEU A 3 -37.01 23.90 -14.35
CA LEU A 3 -35.98 22.91 -14.08
C LEU A 3 -36.41 21.60 -14.78
N PRO A 4 -35.68 21.11 -15.80
CA PRO A 4 -35.95 19.77 -16.31
C PRO A 4 -35.43 18.78 -15.27
N ALA A 5 -36.35 18.13 -14.56
CA ALA A 5 -36.04 16.96 -13.76
C ALA A 5 -35.63 15.82 -14.71
N GLY A 6 -34.33 15.76 -15.03
CA GLY A 6 -33.71 14.61 -15.68
C GLY A 6 -33.79 13.43 -14.73
N PHE A 7 -34.85 12.64 -14.84
CA PHE A 7 -35.02 11.39 -14.13
C PHE A 7 -34.00 10.41 -14.71
N ILE A 8 -32.86 10.23 -14.04
CA ILE A 8 -31.89 9.20 -14.41
C ILE A 8 -32.49 7.87 -13.97
N GLN A 9 -33.22 7.22 -14.87
CA GLN A 9 -33.66 5.84 -14.71
C GLN A 9 -32.42 4.96 -14.90
N ILE A 10 -31.73 4.68 -13.79
CA ILE A 10 -30.64 3.71 -13.80
C ILE A 10 -31.31 2.33 -13.85
N ASP A 11 -31.53 1.81 -15.06
CA ASP A 11 -31.93 0.42 -15.25
C ASP A 11 -30.92 -0.48 -14.54
N LEU A 12 -31.38 -1.14 -13.48
CA LEU A 12 -30.59 -2.00 -12.58
C LEU A 12 -29.93 -3.19 -13.31
N PHE A 13 -30.30 -3.42 -14.57
CA PHE A 13 -29.78 -4.45 -15.46
C PHE A 13 -28.62 -4.00 -16.36
N SER A 14 -28.27 -2.71 -16.37
CA SER A 14 -27.16 -2.18 -17.17
C SER A 14 -25.81 -2.17 -16.46
N ILE A 15 -25.64 -2.96 -15.38
CA ILE A 15 -24.32 -3.12 -14.75
C ILE A 15 -23.43 -3.86 -15.75
N PRO A 16 -22.44 -3.22 -16.38
CA PRO A 16 -21.51 -3.96 -17.23
C PRO A 16 -20.72 -4.88 -16.30
N GLU A 17 -20.85 -6.20 -16.49
CA GLU A 17 -20.15 -7.30 -15.80
C GLU A 17 -18.61 -7.28 -15.96
N LYS A 18 -18.03 -6.14 -16.34
CA LYS A 18 -16.58 -5.96 -16.54
C LYS A 18 -16.13 -4.60 -16.04
N GLN A 19 -16.36 -4.31 -14.76
CA GLN A 19 -15.35 -3.57 -14.03
C GLN A 19 -14.32 -4.59 -13.57
N GLU A 20 -13.40 -4.94 -14.46
CA GLU A 20 -12.09 -5.42 -14.01
C GLU A 20 -11.62 -4.40 -12.98
N PRO A 21 -11.32 -4.81 -11.73
CA PRO A 21 -10.83 -3.86 -10.75
C PRO A 21 -9.57 -3.28 -11.38
N LYS A 22 -9.62 -2.01 -11.76
CA LYS A 22 -8.43 -1.25 -12.15
C LYS A 22 -7.49 -1.47 -10.98
N LYS A 23 -6.52 -2.36 -11.14
CA LYS A 23 -5.47 -2.62 -10.16
C LYS A 23 -4.91 -1.23 -9.92
N ALA A 24 -5.25 -0.65 -8.77
CA ALA A 24 -4.59 0.54 -8.30
C ALA A 24 -3.10 0.26 -8.52
N PRO A 25 -2.31 1.19 -9.08
CA PRO A 25 -0.89 0.97 -9.21
C PRO A 25 -0.42 0.61 -7.81
N ILE A 26 -0.09 -0.66 -7.59
CA ILE A 26 0.48 -1.14 -6.35
C ILE A 26 1.83 -0.46 -6.37
N ARG A 27 1.87 0.76 -5.85
CA ARG A 27 3.11 1.44 -5.49
C ARG A 27 3.72 0.45 -4.53
N LYS A 28 4.62 -0.39 -5.03
CA LYS A 28 5.41 -1.29 -4.19
C LYS A 28 5.96 -0.37 -3.11
N PRO A 29 5.52 -0.50 -1.85
CA PRO A 29 6.09 0.33 -0.79
C PRO A 29 7.59 0.11 -0.91
N LYS A 30 8.36 1.20 -1.09
CA LYS A 30 9.81 1.11 -1.04
C LYS A 30 10.11 0.54 0.33
N GLY A 31 10.44 -0.75 0.37
CA GLY A 31 10.65 -1.47 1.61
C GLY A 31 11.78 -0.78 2.35
N THR A 32 11.53 -0.41 3.60
CA THR A 32 12.55 0.14 4.48
C THR A 32 13.55 -0.95 4.80
N VAL A 33 14.82 -0.71 4.51
CA VAL A 33 15.90 -1.65 4.78
C VAL A 33 16.45 -1.33 6.16
N TYR A 34 16.55 -2.33 7.02
CA TYR A 34 17.19 -2.21 8.31
C TYR A 34 18.45 -3.06 8.32
N ARG A 35 19.56 -2.53 8.81
CA ARG A 35 20.86 -3.21 8.86
C ARG A 35 21.41 -3.24 10.27
N CYS A 36 21.96 -4.38 10.66
CA CYS A 36 22.66 -4.55 11.93
C CYS A 36 24.17 -4.33 11.73
N ASP A 37 24.75 -3.31 12.39
CA ASP A 37 26.19 -3.00 12.28
C ASP A 37 27.10 -4.12 12.78
N LYS A 38 26.64 -4.92 13.75
CA LYS A 38 27.45 -5.99 14.37
C LYS A 38 27.49 -7.24 13.52
N CYS A 39 26.35 -7.63 12.96
CA CYS A 39 26.19 -8.92 12.28
C CYS A 39 26.14 -8.81 10.76
N GLY A 40 26.00 -7.59 10.21
CA GLY A 40 25.78 -7.35 8.79
C GLY A 40 24.43 -7.85 8.26
N LYS A 41 23.54 -8.38 9.13
CA LYS A 41 22.21 -8.85 8.75
C LYS A 41 21.35 -7.65 8.32
N SER A 42 20.64 -7.80 7.21
CA SER A 42 19.64 -6.84 6.75
C SER A 42 18.24 -7.47 6.73
N VAL A 43 17.23 -6.65 7.02
CA VAL A 43 15.81 -7.03 6.97
C VAL A 43 15.09 -5.93 6.21
N VAL A 44 14.27 -6.32 5.23
CA VAL A 44 13.45 -5.38 4.46
C VAL A 44 12.02 -5.47 4.95
N MET A 45 11.43 -4.34 5.35
CA MET A 45 10.04 -4.28 5.79
C MET A 45 9.24 -3.31 4.94
N ASN A 46 8.03 -3.70 4.57
CA ASN A 46 7.13 -2.84 3.80
C ASN A 46 6.48 -1.73 4.66
N ILE A 47 6.56 -1.87 5.98
CA ILE A 47 6.01 -0.94 6.96
C ILE A 47 7.20 -0.52 7.85
N PRO A 48 7.45 0.79 8.03
CA PRO A 48 8.52 1.25 8.89
C PRO A 48 8.24 0.84 10.33
N ALA A 49 9.14 0.04 10.90
CA ALA A 49 9.15 -0.28 12.31
C ALA A 49 9.91 0.82 13.08
N ILE A 50 9.39 1.20 14.24
CA ILE A 50 10.02 2.21 15.12
C ILE A 50 11.35 1.68 15.68
N VAL A 51 11.39 0.38 16.04
CA VAL A 51 12.58 -0.29 16.57
C VAL A 51 12.63 -1.72 16.04
N ILE A 52 13.78 -2.11 15.46
CA ILE A 52 14.08 -3.50 15.13
C ILE A 52 15.31 -3.93 15.91
N VAL A 53 15.21 -5.05 16.63
CA VAL A 53 16.34 -5.62 17.37
C VAL A 53 16.83 -6.86 16.64
N CYS A 54 18.10 -6.86 16.26
CA CYS A 54 18.74 -8.04 15.70
C CYS A 54 18.90 -9.11 16.80
N GLY A 55 18.87 -10.40 16.46
CA GLY A 55 19.08 -11.49 17.43
C GLY A 55 20.42 -11.46 18.19
N CYS A 56 21.34 -10.55 17.83
CA CYS A 56 22.55 -10.26 18.60
C CYS A 56 22.36 -9.25 19.74
N GLY A 57 21.14 -8.73 19.94
CA GLY A 57 20.75 -7.79 20.99
C GLY A 57 20.96 -6.31 20.66
N ARG A 58 21.33 -5.95 19.42
CA ARG A 58 21.49 -4.55 18.99
C ARG A 58 20.30 -4.06 18.16
N ILE A 59 20.00 -2.78 18.29
CA ILE A 59 19.04 -2.08 17.43
C ILE A 59 19.63 -1.98 16.02
N MET A 60 18.80 -2.29 15.01
CA MET A 60 19.14 -2.18 13.60
C MET A 60 18.89 -0.75 13.11
N GLN A 61 19.80 -0.22 12.30
CA GLN A 61 19.67 1.11 11.71
C GLN A 61 18.89 1.03 10.40
N GLN A 62 18.07 2.04 10.14
CA GLN A 62 17.35 2.18 8.88
C GLN A 62 18.29 2.76 7.80
N GLU A 63 18.41 2.06 6.67
CA GLU A 63 18.97 2.59 5.42
C GLU A 63 17.82 3.31 4.67
N GLU A 64 17.96 4.62 4.47
CA GLU A 64 17.04 5.49 3.70
C GLU A 64 17.25 5.37 2.18
#